data_AF-A0AAW2B191-F1
#
_entry.id   AF-A0AAW2B191-F1
#
_cell.length_a   1.000
_cell.length_b   1.000
_cell.length_c   1.000
_cell.angle_alpha   90.00
_cell.angle_beta   90.00
_cell.angle_gamma   90.00
#
_symmetry.space_group_name_H-M   'P 1'
#
loop_
_entity.id
_entity.type
_entity.pdbx_description
1 polymer ?
#
loop_
_entity_poly.entity_id
_entity_poly.type
_entity_poly.pdbx_seq_one_letter_code
_entity_poly.pdbx_strand_id
1 'polypeptide(L)'
;MALNSVDDQFEGCTKEMADLVKTKLLETELHNSDQFKKAWQEGKTKAKKPQDNLKMDHSIAIYVYADNIFSVFNEASRNDKESYINKSYKWYFLHFLLTEAIQILKTKQKKCFFTYRGVNKKFNENVQNTEVRFGSFASSSLNKEVAEIFSAGKSCFEIKTCYGAKVADYSRIPDEEEVLIPPYEKFKVTAVKTKSVDKDKIKHWSEK
;
A
#
# COMPACT_ATOMS: atom_id res chain seq x y z
N MET A 1 4.66 -14.23 -5.37
CA MET A 1 5.21 -14.26 -3.99
C MET A 1 5.99 -13.03 -3.54
N ALA A 2 6.58 -12.22 -4.44
CA ALA A 2 7.39 -11.05 -4.05
C ALA A 2 8.51 -11.40 -3.05
N LEU A 3 9.48 -12.20 -3.51
CA LEU A 3 10.52 -12.77 -2.65
C LEU A 3 11.58 -11.74 -2.20
N ASN A 4 11.68 -10.62 -2.92
CA ASN A 4 12.64 -9.54 -2.68
C ASN A 4 12.04 -8.38 -1.88
N SER A 5 10.82 -8.53 -1.36
CA SER A 5 10.16 -7.47 -0.62
C SER A 5 10.62 -7.36 0.83
N VAL A 6 10.59 -6.14 1.36
CA VAL A 6 10.63 -5.85 2.79
C VAL A 6 9.21 -5.99 3.35
N ASP A 7 8.96 -7.08 4.06
CA ASP A 7 7.66 -7.55 4.51
C ASP A 7 7.59 -7.75 6.03
N ASP A 8 8.48 -7.11 6.77
CA ASP A 8 8.57 -7.28 8.22
C ASP A 8 7.28 -6.84 8.93
N GLN A 9 6.84 -7.66 9.88
CA GLN A 9 5.68 -7.40 10.74
C GLN A 9 6.11 -6.81 12.09
N PHE A 10 7.41 -6.80 12.38
CA PHE A 10 8.01 -6.42 13.65
C PHE A 10 7.48 -7.24 14.84
N GLU A 11 7.12 -8.51 14.58
CA GLU A 11 6.66 -9.44 15.61
C GLU A 11 7.80 -9.72 16.61
N GLY A 12 7.54 -9.48 17.89
CA GLY A 12 8.52 -9.68 18.95
C GLY A 12 9.59 -8.59 19.10
N CYS A 13 9.60 -7.57 18.23
CA CYS A 13 10.56 -6.45 18.30
C CYS A 13 9.92 -5.05 18.15
N THR A 14 8.59 -4.95 18.26
CA THR A 14 7.86 -3.69 18.02
C THR A 14 8.31 -2.57 18.96
N LYS A 15 8.61 -2.87 20.22
CA LYS A 15 9.02 -1.86 21.21
C LYS A 15 10.42 -1.33 20.90
N GLU A 16 11.35 -2.24 20.64
CA GLU A 16 12.73 -1.94 20.28
C GLU A 16 12.79 -1.11 19.00
N MET A 17 11.96 -1.48 18.00
CA MET A 17 11.86 -0.74 16.76
C MET A 17 11.26 0.65 16.97
N ALA A 18 10.21 0.78 17.80
CA ALA A 18 9.62 2.08 18.14
C ALA A 18 10.65 3.02 18.79
N ASP A 19 11.50 2.50 19.68
CA ASP A 19 12.56 3.27 20.33
C ASP A 19 13.66 3.67 19.33
N LEU A 20 14.08 2.76 18.45
CA LEU A 20 15.07 3.04 17.40
C LEU A 20 14.57 4.10 16.41
N VAL A 21 13.29 4.02 16.03
CA VAL A 21 12.59 4.95 15.14
C VAL A 21 12.60 6.36 15.71
N LYS A 22 12.26 6.50 16.99
CA LYS A 22 12.25 7.79 17.70
C LYS A 22 13.63 8.39 17.92
N THR A 23 14.64 7.55 18.15
CA THR A 23 15.97 8.03 18.61
C THR A 23 16.99 8.21 17.50
N LYS A 24 16.87 7.50 16.36
CA LYS A 24 17.91 7.49 15.32
C LYS A 24 17.38 7.56 13.89
N LEU A 25 16.34 6.80 13.56
CA LEU A 25 15.98 6.59 12.15
C LEU A 25 15.26 7.80 11.56
N LEU A 26 14.38 8.48 12.31
CA LEU A 26 13.67 9.65 11.79
C LEU A 26 14.61 10.73 11.25
N GLU A 27 15.56 11.17 12.07
CA GLU A 27 16.49 12.25 11.67
C GLU A 27 17.37 11.83 10.48
N THR A 28 17.83 10.57 10.50
CA THR A 28 18.66 9.99 9.44
C THR A 28 17.89 9.94 8.11
N GLU A 29 16.66 9.42 8.11
CA GLU A 29 15.87 9.28 6.87
C GLU A 29 15.39 10.63 6.32
N LEU A 30 15.05 11.59 7.19
CA LEU A 30 14.75 12.96 6.76
C LEU A 30 15.98 13.66 6.18
N HIS A 31 17.19 13.35 6.65
CA HIS A 31 18.42 13.91 6.08
C HIS A 31 18.74 13.31 4.71
N ASN A 32 18.46 12.03 4.50
CA ASN A 32 18.78 11.31 3.29
C ASN A 32 17.86 11.61 2.09
N SER A 33 16.74 12.30 2.31
CA SER A 33 15.77 12.63 1.26
C SER A 33 15.09 13.97 1.52
N ASP A 34 15.47 15.00 0.76
CA ASP A 34 14.82 16.32 0.80
C ASP A 34 13.32 16.23 0.49
N GLN A 35 12.95 15.30 -0.39
CA GLN A 35 11.56 15.07 -0.74
C GLN A 35 10.78 14.50 0.45
N PHE A 36 11.32 13.49 1.12
CA PHE A 36 10.69 12.93 2.31
C PHE A 36 10.64 13.93 3.44
N LYS A 37 11.70 14.73 3.62
CA LYS A 37 11.74 15.83 4.58
C LYS A 37 10.61 16.82 4.35
N LYS A 38 10.43 17.31 3.12
CA LYS A 38 9.36 18.24 2.76
C LYS A 38 7.98 17.64 3.01
N ALA A 39 7.75 16.39 2.58
CA ALA A 39 6.49 15.69 2.81
C ALA A 39 6.19 15.53 4.30
N TRP A 40 7.18 15.16 5.11
CA TRP A 40 7.03 15.01 6.56
C TRP A 40 6.71 16.33 7.26
N GLN A 41 7.36 17.44 6.88
CA GLN A 41 7.03 18.77 7.42
C GLN A 41 5.62 19.20 7.03
N GLU A 42 5.20 18.95 5.79
CA GLU A 42 3.81 19.19 5.37
C GLU A 42 2.84 18.36 6.22
N GLY A 43 3.13 17.07 6.41
CA GLY A 43 2.33 16.18 7.23
C GLY A 43 2.23 16.63 8.69
N LYS A 44 3.29 17.16 9.31
CA LYS A 44 3.21 17.75 10.66
C LYS A 44 2.18 18.87 10.77
N THR A 45 1.94 19.60 9.69
CA THR A 45 0.98 20.73 9.65
C THR A 45 -0.41 20.33 9.19
N LYS A 46 -0.53 19.34 8.29
CA LYS A 46 -1.78 19.01 7.60
C LYS A 46 -2.40 17.67 7.98
N ALA A 47 -1.62 16.75 8.55
CA ALA A 47 -2.14 15.48 9.00
C ALA A 47 -3.22 15.70 10.06
N LYS A 48 -4.26 14.85 10.01
CA LYS A 48 -5.35 14.90 10.98
C LYS A 48 -4.83 14.57 12.37
N LYS A 49 -5.54 15.05 13.39
CA LYS A 49 -5.23 14.64 14.77
C LYS A 49 -5.49 13.13 14.88
N PRO A 50 -4.57 12.36 15.47
CA PRO A 50 -4.73 10.93 15.57
C PRO A 50 -5.93 10.58 16.45
N GLN A 51 -6.65 9.54 16.07
CA GLN A 51 -7.64 8.86 16.89
C GLN A 51 -7.28 7.37 16.94
N ASP A 52 -8.14 6.53 17.51
CA ASP A 52 -7.96 5.06 17.47
C ASP A 52 -6.64 4.53 18.04
N ASN A 53 -6.11 5.19 19.07
CA ASN A 53 -4.82 4.89 19.71
C ASN A 53 -3.61 5.11 18.80
N LEU A 54 -3.79 5.73 17.63
CA LEU A 54 -2.68 6.21 16.83
C LEU A 54 -1.93 7.32 17.58
N LYS A 55 -0.63 7.42 17.30
CA LYS A 55 0.22 8.55 17.68
C LYS A 55 0.25 9.54 16.52
N MET A 56 0.70 10.76 16.78
CA MET A 56 0.81 11.80 15.73
C MET A 56 1.67 11.31 14.56
N ASP A 57 2.80 10.65 14.85
CA ASP A 57 3.69 10.12 13.81
C ASP A 57 3.01 9.08 12.91
N HIS A 58 2.07 8.27 13.43
CA HIS A 58 1.30 7.35 12.58
C HIS A 58 0.39 8.10 11.62
N SER A 59 -0.30 9.14 12.10
CA SER A 59 -1.16 9.94 11.23
C SER A 59 -0.35 10.70 10.18
N ILE A 60 0.84 11.19 10.53
CA ILE A 60 1.75 11.81 9.57
C ILE A 60 2.23 10.76 8.56
N ALA A 61 2.62 9.56 8.99
CA ALA A 61 3.06 8.48 8.12
C ALA A 61 2.01 8.11 7.06
N ILE A 62 0.74 8.00 7.46
CA ILE A 62 -0.37 7.76 6.53
C ILE A 62 -0.52 8.95 5.57
N TYR A 63 -0.53 10.18 6.08
CA TYR A 63 -0.64 11.38 5.24
C TYR A 63 0.48 11.50 4.19
N VAL A 64 1.73 11.18 4.56
CA VAL A 64 2.87 11.28 3.64
C VAL A 64 2.97 10.09 2.69
N TYR A 65 2.27 8.99 2.93
CA TYR A 65 2.16 7.86 2.02
C TYR A 65 1.24 8.20 0.83
N ALA A 66 1.64 9.21 0.06
CA ALA A 66 0.92 9.70 -1.10
C ALA A 66 1.91 10.19 -2.18
N ASP A 67 1.38 10.46 -3.37
CA ASP A 67 2.10 11.07 -4.49
C ASP A 67 3.47 10.42 -4.78
N ASN A 68 4.54 11.20 -4.72
CA ASN A 68 5.88 10.73 -5.05
C ASN A 68 6.49 9.83 -3.97
N ILE A 69 6.18 10.07 -2.69
CA ILE A 69 6.68 9.23 -1.59
C ILE A 69 6.12 7.83 -1.73
N PHE A 70 4.82 7.71 -2.01
CA PHE A 70 4.18 6.43 -2.33
C PHE A 70 4.96 5.65 -3.41
N SER A 71 5.39 6.32 -4.49
CA SER A 71 6.10 5.66 -5.59
C SER A 71 7.48 5.13 -5.16
N VAL A 72 8.34 6.01 -4.63
CA VAL A 72 9.74 5.66 -4.29
C VAL A 72 9.83 4.69 -3.12
N PHE A 73 8.97 4.85 -2.12
CA PHE A 73 8.93 3.98 -0.95
C PHE A 73 8.44 2.58 -1.32
N ASN A 74 7.38 2.47 -2.12
CA ASN A 74 6.88 1.17 -2.54
C ASN A 74 7.84 0.46 -3.51
N GLU A 75 8.62 1.20 -4.30
CA GLU A 75 9.67 0.61 -5.12
C GLU A 75 10.80 0.00 -4.28
N ALA A 76 11.32 0.75 -3.31
CA ALA A 76 12.30 0.23 -2.36
C ALA A 76 11.74 -0.97 -1.57
N SER A 77 10.50 -0.86 -1.08
CA SER A 77 9.82 -1.95 -0.36
C SER A 77 9.70 -3.24 -1.19
N ARG A 78 9.56 -3.16 -2.52
CA ARG A 78 9.44 -4.34 -3.39
C ARG A 78 10.76 -5.06 -3.65
N ASN A 79 11.88 -4.34 -3.58
CA ASN A 79 13.14 -4.79 -4.17
C ASN A 79 14.31 -4.85 -3.19
N ASP A 80 14.27 -4.10 -2.09
CA ASP A 80 15.45 -3.84 -1.25
C ASP A 80 15.58 -4.79 -0.04
N LYS A 81 15.07 -6.03 -0.14
CA LYS A 81 15.22 -7.02 0.94
C LYS A 81 16.67 -7.23 1.36
N GLU A 82 17.60 -7.29 0.42
CA GLU A 82 19.03 -7.44 0.74
C GLU A 82 19.55 -6.23 1.53
N SER A 83 19.14 -5.00 1.17
CA SER A 83 19.48 -3.80 1.93
C SER A 83 18.86 -3.83 3.33
N TYR A 84 17.66 -4.38 3.48
CA TYR A 84 17.02 -4.56 4.78
C TYR A 84 17.81 -5.51 5.67
N ILE A 85 18.19 -6.68 5.14
CA ILE A 85 19.01 -7.67 5.87
C ILE A 85 20.37 -7.08 6.25
N ASN A 86 20.98 -6.32 5.34
CA ASN A 86 22.29 -5.69 5.55
C ASN A 86 22.23 -4.36 6.33
N LYS A 87 21.09 -4.01 6.95
CA LYS A 87 20.93 -2.80 7.77
C LYS A 87 21.20 -1.48 7.03
N SER A 88 20.99 -1.46 5.72
CA SER A 88 21.20 -0.31 4.83
C SER A 88 19.93 0.18 4.10
N TYR A 89 18.78 -0.44 4.36
CA TYR A 89 17.49 0.03 3.87
C TYR A 89 17.20 1.48 4.32
N LYS A 90 16.63 2.28 3.42
CA LYS A 90 16.52 3.74 3.63
C LYS A 90 15.17 4.18 4.19
N TRP A 91 14.26 3.24 4.44
CA TRP A 91 12.86 3.53 4.76
C TRP A 91 12.35 2.75 5.97
N TYR A 92 13.23 2.42 6.93
CA TYR A 92 12.86 1.72 8.14
C TYR A 92 11.81 2.49 8.95
N PHE A 93 11.96 3.80 9.07
CA PHE A 93 11.07 4.66 9.83
C PHE A 93 9.67 4.67 9.24
N LEU A 94 9.53 4.93 7.93
CA LEU A 94 8.21 4.97 7.29
C LEU A 94 7.56 3.58 7.25
N HIS A 95 8.34 2.53 6.96
CA HIS A 95 7.84 1.15 6.93
C HIS A 95 7.31 0.70 8.29
N PHE A 96 8.05 0.98 9.37
CA PHE A 96 7.63 0.67 10.73
C PHE A 96 6.34 1.41 11.11
N LEU A 97 6.29 2.74 10.90
CA LEU A 97 5.11 3.51 11.31
C LEU A 97 3.84 3.12 10.55
N LEU A 98 3.94 2.84 9.24
CA LEU A 98 2.79 2.36 8.47
C LEU A 98 2.35 0.96 8.93
N THR A 99 3.31 0.08 9.25
CA THR A 99 3.01 -1.26 9.78
C THR A 99 2.32 -1.18 11.14
N GLU A 100 2.88 -0.42 12.10
CA GLU A 100 2.31 -0.23 13.44
C GLU A 100 0.94 0.45 13.34
N ALA A 101 0.77 1.45 12.46
CA ALA A 101 -0.52 2.13 12.27
C ALA A 101 -1.63 1.17 11.82
N ILE A 102 -1.36 0.32 10.82
CA ILE A 102 -2.32 -0.68 10.35
C ILE A 102 -2.65 -1.65 11.49
N GLN A 103 -1.64 -2.18 12.19
CA GLN A 103 -1.83 -3.11 13.30
C GLN A 103 -2.69 -2.50 14.42
N ILE A 104 -2.44 -1.24 14.80
CA ILE A 104 -3.25 -0.51 15.79
C ILE A 104 -4.70 -0.37 15.32
N LEU A 105 -4.92 0.10 14.08
CA LEU A 105 -6.27 0.26 13.54
C LEU A 105 -7.03 -1.07 13.48
N LYS A 106 -6.35 -2.17 13.14
CA LYS A 106 -6.94 -3.52 13.10
C LYS A 106 -7.43 -4.02 14.45
N THR A 107 -6.92 -3.52 15.58
CA THR A 107 -7.44 -3.89 16.91
C THR A 107 -8.92 -3.51 17.08
N LYS A 108 -9.36 -2.43 16.41
CA LYS A 108 -10.76 -1.98 16.37
C LYS A 108 -11.46 -2.43 15.09
N GLN A 109 -10.79 -2.35 13.94
CA GLN A 109 -11.32 -2.70 12.63
C GLN A 109 -11.24 -4.21 12.38
N LYS A 110 -11.94 -5.02 13.18
CA LYS A 110 -11.79 -6.49 13.18
C LYS A 110 -12.29 -7.19 11.91
N LYS A 111 -13.16 -6.54 11.12
CA LYS A 111 -13.69 -7.12 9.88
C LYS A 111 -12.63 -7.15 8.77
N CYS A 112 -12.80 -8.07 7.82
CA CYS A 112 -12.14 -7.99 6.52
C CYS A 112 -12.86 -6.96 5.65
N PHE A 113 -12.13 -6.37 4.70
CA PHE A 113 -12.66 -5.42 3.72
C PHE A 113 -12.65 -6.04 2.32
N PHE A 114 -13.68 -5.70 1.54
CA PHE A 114 -13.69 -5.93 0.09
C PHE A 114 -13.32 -4.60 -0.56
N THR A 115 -12.21 -4.58 -1.28
CA THR A 115 -11.61 -3.37 -1.83
C THR A 115 -11.19 -3.58 -3.28
N TYR A 116 -10.91 -2.46 -3.95
CA TYR A 116 -10.54 -2.42 -5.35
C TYR A 116 -9.20 -1.69 -5.50
N ARG A 117 -8.34 -2.18 -6.39
CA ARG A 117 -7.09 -1.50 -6.72
C ARG A 117 -6.89 -1.47 -8.23
N GLY A 118 -6.82 -0.28 -8.81
CA GLY A 118 -6.37 -0.11 -10.19
C GLY A 118 -4.87 0.07 -10.27
N VAL A 119 -4.25 -0.51 -11.28
CA VAL A 119 -2.84 -0.30 -11.60
C VAL A 119 -2.69 -0.13 -13.10
N ASN A 120 -2.00 0.94 -13.51
CA ASN A 120 -1.62 1.20 -14.90
C ASN A 120 -0.46 0.30 -15.38
N LYS A 121 -0.55 -1.01 -15.13
CA LYS A 121 0.36 -2.06 -15.60
C LYS A 121 -0.43 -3.33 -15.88
N LYS A 122 -0.01 -4.11 -16.87
CA LYS A 122 -0.54 -5.47 -17.11
C LYS A 122 0.21 -6.47 -16.23
N PHE A 123 -0.49 -7.51 -15.79
CA PHE A 123 0.05 -8.58 -14.96
C PHE A 123 -0.10 -9.92 -15.66
N ASN A 124 0.64 -10.94 -15.19
CA ASN A 124 0.50 -12.30 -15.68
C ASN A 124 -0.92 -12.81 -15.39
N GLU A 125 -1.59 -13.34 -16.41
CA GLU A 125 -2.96 -13.85 -16.34
C GLU A 125 -2.99 -15.34 -15.91
N ASN A 126 -1.87 -16.06 -16.06
CA ASN A 126 -1.73 -17.47 -15.69
C ASN A 126 -1.39 -17.64 -14.19
N VAL A 127 -2.19 -17.01 -13.33
CA VAL A 127 -1.98 -16.97 -11.87
C VAL A 127 -3.20 -17.45 -11.08
N GLN A 128 -4.26 -17.94 -11.75
CA GLN A 128 -5.41 -18.50 -11.06
C GLN A 128 -5.00 -19.69 -10.17
N ASN A 129 -5.60 -19.78 -8.98
CA ASN A 129 -5.28 -20.75 -7.92
C ASN A 129 -3.86 -20.65 -7.35
N THR A 130 -3.10 -19.61 -7.67
CA THR A 130 -1.77 -19.37 -7.07
C THR A 130 -1.87 -18.44 -5.86
N GLU A 131 -0.88 -18.56 -4.96
CA GLU A 131 -0.66 -17.58 -3.90
C GLU A 131 0.16 -16.40 -4.44
N VAL A 132 -0.31 -15.19 -4.15
CA VAL A 132 0.32 -13.93 -4.54
C VAL A 132 0.43 -12.98 -3.34
N ARG A 133 1.33 -12.01 -3.49
CA ARG A 133 1.57 -10.96 -2.51
C ARG A 133 2.07 -9.73 -3.26
N PHE A 134 1.62 -8.55 -2.84
CA PHE A 134 2.02 -7.30 -3.50
C PHE A 134 3.49 -6.96 -3.27
N GLY A 135 4.06 -7.33 -2.13
CA GLY A 135 5.47 -7.07 -1.80
C GLY A 135 5.79 -5.62 -1.47
N SER A 136 4.79 -4.76 -1.39
CA SER A 136 4.85 -3.44 -0.80
C SER A 136 3.52 -3.19 -0.10
N PHE A 137 3.44 -2.09 0.62
CA PHE A 137 2.13 -1.54 0.96
C PHE A 137 1.32 -1.33 -0.32
N ALA A 138 0.03 -1.63 -0.25
CA ALA A 138 -0.87 -1.51 -1.39
C ALA A 138 -2.11 -0.71 -0.98
N SER A 139 -2.23 0.52 -1.50
CA SER A 139 -3.47 1.28 -1.43
C SER A 139 -4.57 0.59 -2.23
N SER A 140 -5.73 0.45 -1.63
CA SER A 140 -6.95 0.00 -2.30
C SER A 140 -8.09 0.90 -1.85
N SER A 141 -9.18 0.95 -2.61
CA SER A 141 -10.34 1.77 -2.30
C SER A 141 -11.54 0.89 -1.97
N LEU A 142 -12.40 1.34 -1.07
CA LEU A 142 -13.75 0.77 -0.93
C LEU A 142 -14.64 1.12 -2.13
N ASN A 143 -14.30 2.17 -2.85
CA ASN A 143 -14.98 2.62 -4.06
C ASN A 143 -14.31 2.06 -5.31
N LYS A 144 -15.07 1.26 -6.08
CA LYS A 144 -14.59 0.69 -7.33
C LYS A 144 -14.27 1.74 -8.39
N GLU A 145 -15.05 2.80 -8.48
CA GLU A 145 -14.89 3.87 -9.48
C GLU A 145 -13.56 4.61 -9.26
N VAL A 146 -13.23 4.90 -8.00
CA VAL A 146 -11.93 5.46 -7.61
C VAL A 146 -10.79 4.56 -8.09
N ALA A 147 -10.88 3.26 -7.81
CA ALA A 147 -9.84 2.32 -8.23
C ALA A 147 -9.72 2.23 -9.75
N GLU A 148 -10.83 2.29 -10.50
CA GLU A 148 -10.82 2.21 -11.96
C GLU A 148 -10.06 3.36 -12.63
N ILE A 149 -10.08 4.56 -12.04
CA ILE A 149 -9.30 5.72 -12.52
C ILE A 149 -7.81 5.38 -12.57
N PHE A 150 -7.27 4.76 -11.52
CA PHE A 150 -5.86 4.39 -11.43
C PHE A 150 -5.44 3.24 -12.36
N SER A 151 -6.41 2.45 -12.83
CA SER A 151 -6.13 1.34 -13.74
C SER A 151 -5.66 1.81 -15.12
N ALA A 152 -6.09 3.01 -15.55
CA ALA A 152 -5.96 3.51 -16.92
C ALA A 152 -6.33 2.44 -17.98
N GLY A 153 -7.36 1.63 -17.68
CA GLY A 153 -7.84 0.57 -18.56
C GLY A 153 -6.97 -0.69 -18.62
N LYS A 154 -5.94 -0.83 -17.77
CA LYS A 154 -5.06 -2.01 -17.75
C LYS A 154 -5.53 -3.08 -16.76
N SER A 155 -5.19 -2.97 -15.48
CA SER A 155 -5.51 -4.00 -14.50
C SER A 155 -6.24 -3.43 -13.28
N CYS A 156 -7.31 -4.11 -12.90
CA CYS A 156 -8.04 -3.89 -11.65
C CYS A 156 -8.03 -5.18 -10.83
N PHE A 157 -7.84 -5.03 -9.52
CA PHE A 157 -7.89 -6.13 -8.56
C PHE A 157 -9.11 -5.96 -7.67
N GLU A 158 -9.91 -7.02 -7.52
CA GLU A 158 -10.94 -7.14 -6.50
C GLU A 158 -10.32 -7.95 -5.35
N ILE A 159 -10.22 -7.34 -4.17
CA ILE A 159 -9.38 -7.85 -3.08
C ILE A 159 -10.26 -8.02 -1.84
N LYS A 160 -10.21 -9.20 -1.23
CA LYS A 160 -10.66 -9.39 0.16
C LYS A 160 -9.43 -9.35 1.05
N THR A 161 -9.24 -8.26 1.77
CA THR A 161 -8.14 -8.07 2.72
C THR A 161 -8.64 -8.20 4.16
N CYS A 162 -7.96 -9.00 4.96
CA CYS A 162 -8.23 -9.15 6.38
C CYS A 162 -7.18 -8.43 7.25
N TYR A 163 -6.00 -8.14 6.70
CA TYR A 163 -4.93 -7.44 7.42
C TYR A 163 -4.91 -5.94 7.11
N GLY A 164 -5.48 -5.51 5.99
CA GLY A 164 -5.62 -4.11 5.63
C GLY A 164 -6.59 -3.35 6.55
N ALA A 165 -6.27 -2.07 6.75
CA ALA A 165 -7.05 -1.15 7.57
C ALA A 165 -7.54 0.03 6.74
N LYS A 166 -8.78 0.49 7.00
CA LYS A 166 -9.29 1.75 6.47
C LYS A 166 -8.49 2.89 7.09
N VAL A 167 -7.86 3.69 6.23
CA VAL A 167 -6.99 4.82 6.60
C VAL A 167 -7.46 6.16 6.05
N ALA A 168 -8.55 6.18 5.27
CA ALA A 168 -9.12 7.37 4.63
C ALA A 168 -9.20 8.62 5.53
N ASP A 169 -9.55 8.46 6.82
CA ASP A 169 -9.66 9.56 7.78
C ASP A 169 -8.32 10.25 8.11
N TYR A 170 -7.20 9.60 7.80
CA TYR A 170 -5.83 10.08 8.01
C TYR A 170 -5.06 10.29 6.69
N SER A 171 -5.58 9.79 5.57
CA SER A 171 -4.98 9.92 4.24
C SER A 171 -5.00 11.37 3.74
N ARG A 172 -4.06 11.68 2.84
CA ARG A 172 -3.98 12.99 2.17
C ARG A 172 -5.22 13.29 1.30
N ILE A 173 -5.84 12.25 0.76
CA ILE A 173 -7.02 12.32 -0.11
C ILE A 173 -8.14 11.42 0.48
N PRO A 174 -8.91 11.89 1.47
CA PRO A 174 -9.91 11.06 2.17
C PRO A 174 -10.99 10.48 1.25
N ASP A 175 -11.33 11.19 0.18
CA ASP A 175 -12.38 10.80 -0.78
C ASP A 175 -12.02 9.54 -1.58
N GLU A 176 -10.76 9.10 -1.56
CA GLU A 176 -10.36 7.83 -2.16
C GLU A 176 -10.84 6.60 -1.37
N GLU A 177 -11.43 6.79 -0.19
CA GLU A 177 -11.91 5.71 0.70
C GLU A 177 -10.85 4.62 0.93
N GLU A 178 -9.61 5.07 1.15
CA GLU A 178 -8.43 4.20 1.17
C GLU A 178 -8.48 3.15 2.30
N VAL A 179 -8.20 1.91 1.90
CA VAL A 179 -7.79 0.79 2.74
C VAL A 179 -6.35 0.44 2.37
N LEU A 180 -5.46 0.59 3.33
CA LEU A 180 -4.04 0.30 3.17
C LEU A 180 -3.76 -1.16 3.56
N ILE A 181 -3.22 -1.92 2.62
CA ILE A 181 -2.90 -3.33 2.77
C ILE A 181 -1.40 -3.46 3.10
N PRO A 182 -1.01 -4.17 4.17
CA PRO A 182 0.39 -4.33 4.52
C PRO A 182 1.14 -5.27 3.56
N PRO A 183 2.48 -5.15 3.45
CA PRO A 183 3.28 -5.88 2.47
C PRO A 183 3.32 -7.39 2.68
N TYR A 184 2.97 -7.88 3.88
CA TYR A 184 3.03 -9.28 4.27
C TYR A 184 1.76 -10.10 3.98
N GLU A 185 0.62 -9.46 3.67
CA GLU A 185 -0.62 -10.19 3.43
C GLU A 185 -0.55 -11.00 2.13
N LYS A 186 -0.96 -12.27 2.21
CA LYS A 186 -0.98 -13.23 1.11
C LYS A 186 -2.40 -13.43 0.61
N PHE A 187 -2.54 -13.59 -0.70
CA PHE A 187 -3.83 -13.74 -1.36
C PHE A 187 -3.81 -14.97 -2.26
N LYS A 188 -4.91 -15.73 -2.26
CA LYS A 188 -5.15 -16.76 -3.27
C LYS A 188 -5.94 -16.15 -4.42
N VAL A 189 -5.41 -16.22 -5.64
CA VAL A 189 -6.14 -15.76 -6.83
C VAL A 189 -7.26 -16.74 -7.14
N THR A 190 -8.50 -16.29 -7.07
CA THR A 190 -9.69 -17.14 -7.30
C THR A 190 -10.16 -17.12 -8.75
N ALA A 191 -9.97 -16.01 -9.45
CA ALA A 191 -10.36 -15.83 -10.85
C ALA A 191 -9.46 -14.81 -11.54
N VAL A 192 -9.28 -14.98 -12.85
CA VAL A 192 -8.66 -13.99 -13.74
C VAL A 192 -9.63 -13.74 -14.87
N LYS A 193 -10.01 -12.48 -15.08
CA LYS A 193 -10.93 -12.05 -16.14
C LYS A 193 -10.19 -11.11 -17.07
N THR A 194 -10.15 -11.44 -18.35
CA THR A 194 -9.66 -10.53 -19.39
C THR A 194 -10.86 -9.91 -20.09
N LYS A 195 -10.74 -8.64 -20.47
CA LYS A 195 -11.66 -8.10 -21.48
C LYS A 195 -11.31 -8.82 -22.78
N SER A 196 -12.09 -9.84 -23.14
CA SER A 196 -12.01 -10.42 -24.47
C SER A 196 -12.16 -9.27 -25.47
N VAL A 197 -11.16 -9.08 -26.33
CA VAL A 197 -11.40 -8.34 -27.56
C VAL A 197 -12.45 -9.17 -28.30
N ASP A 198 -13.68 -8.69 -28.38
CA ASP A 198 -14.69 -9.17 -29.32
C ASP A 198 -14.07 -9.03 -30.74
N LYS A 199 -13.23 -9.97 -31.15
CA LYS A 199 -12.73 -10.07 -32.54
C LYS A 199 -13.79 -10.62 -33.49
N ASP A 200 -14.97 -11.01 -32.98
CA ASP A 200 -16.09 -11.56 -33.76
C ASP A 200 -17.29 -10.60 -33.91
N LYS A 201 -17.08 -9.29 -33.76
CA LYS A 201 -18.06 -8.28 -34.22
C LYS A 201 -17.71 -7.61 -35.55
N ILE A 202 -16.82 -8.20 -36.34
CA ILE A 202 -16.91 -8.08 -37.81
C ILE A 202 -17.86 -9.17 -38.29
N LYS A 203 -19.17 -9.01 -38.03
CA LYS A 203 -20.17 -9.63 -38.89
C LYS A 203 -20.49 -8.62 -39.98
N HIS A 204 -19.86 -8.84 -41.14
CA HIS A 204 -20.44 -8.41 -42.40
C HIS A 204 -21.92 -8.78 -42.42
N TRP A 205 -22.77 -7.79 -42.57
CA TRP A 205 -24.08 -7.96 -43.18
C TRP A 205 -24.17 -6.89 -44.27
N SER A 206 -23.99 -7.36 -45.50
CA SER A 206 -24.31 -6.67 -46.73
C SER A 206 -25.84 -6.55 -46.91
N GLU A 207 -26.24 -5.37 -47.36
CA GLU A 207 -27.46 -4.93 -48.07
C GLU A 207 -28.75 -5.80 -48.06
N LYS A 208 -29.86 -5.11 -47.80
CA LYS A 208 -30.90 -4.83 -48.80
C LYS A 208 -31.38 -3.39 -48.67
#